data_AF-A0A2D9S9U4-F1
#
_entry.id   AF-A0A2D9S9U4-F1
#
_cell.length_a   1.000
_cell.length_b   1.000
_cell.length_c   1.000
_cell.angle_alpha   90.00
_cell.angle_beta   90.00
_cell.angle_gamma   90.00
#
_symmetry.space_group_name_H-M   'P 1'
#
loop_
_entity.id
_entity.type
_entity.pdbx_description
1 polymer ?
#
loop_
_entity_poly.entity_id
_entity_poly.type
_entity_poly.pdbx_seq_one_letter_code
_entity_poly.pdbx_strand_id
1 'polypeptide(L)'
;MSSLVFDTIKILLTALIIFAVAQLSQRDTLLAAVLASIPLVSVLAMMWMNHEGATSDEIINFSKDIVWLILPSLLLFIVMPELIQRGWNFYPALGGGLSATIIGYFVMLEIMRRFEYVS
;
A
#
# COMPACT_ATOMS: atom_id res chain seq x y z
N MET A 1 -13.50 28.25 3.77
CA MET A 1 -12.34 28.18 4.68
C MET A 1 -12.16 26.77 5.29
N SER A 2 -12.60 25.70 4.60
CA SER A 2 -12.66 24.33 5.17
C SER A 2 -11.68 23.32 4.55
N SER A 3 -11.03 23.61 3.41
CA SER A 3 -10.07 22.69 2.78
C SER A 3 -8.74 22.63 3.54
N LEU A 4 -8.16 23.78 3.90
CA LEU A 4 -6.84 23.85 4.53
C LEU A 4 -6.75 23.13 5.88
N VAL A 5 -7.77 23.26 6.74
CA VAL A 5 -7.80 22.57 8.04
C VAL A 5 -7.89 21.06 7.84
N PHE A 6 -8.72 20.63 6.90
CA PHE A 6 -8.92 19.23 6.57
C PHE A 6 -7.67 18.60 5.95
N ASP A 7 -7.01 19.30 5.03
CA ASP A 7 -5.76 18.85 4.42
C ASP A 7 -4.62 18.81 5.45
N THR A 8 -4.58 19.76 6.39
CA THR A 8 -3.62 19.74 7.51
C THR A 8 -3.81 18.50 8.38
N ILE A 9 -5.05 18.13 8.69
CA ILE A 9 -5.35 16.92 9.47
C ILE A 9 -4.89 15.66 8.73
N LYS A 10 -5.15 15.54 7.41
CA LYS A 10 -4.66 14.40 6.61
C LYS A 10 -3.14 14.27 6.67
N ILE A 11 -2.44 15.39 6.52
CA ILE A 11 -0.97 15.44 6.55
C ILE A 11 -0.46 15.00 7.93
N LEU A 12 -1.01 15.56 9.02
CA LEU A 12 -0.61 15.22 10.39
C LEU A 12 -0.88 13.74 10.70
N LEU A 13 -2.02 13.21 10.29
CA LEU A 13 -2.35 11.79 10.48
C LEU A 13 -1.35 10.89 9.74
N THR A 14 -1.03 11.22 8.48
CA THR A 14 -0.06 10.46 7.68
C THR A 14 1.34 10.50 8.31
N ALA A 15 1.79 11.68 8.73
CA ALA A 15 3.08 11.85 9.40
C ALA A 15 3.12 11.08 10.73
N LEU A 16 2.03 11.10 11.50
CA LEU A 16 1.93 10.36 12.77
C LEU A 16 1.99 8.85 12.57
N ILE A 17 1.37 8.32 11.51
CA ILE A 17 1.44 6.89 11.15
C ILE A 17 2.88 6.50 10.84
N ILE A 18 3.56 7.25 9.97
CA ILE A 18 4.96 6.97 9.60
C ILE A 18 5.87 7.02 10.84
N PHE A 19 5.68 8.05 11.67
CA PHE A 19 6.41 8.19 12.92
C PHE A 19 6.16 7.01 13.87
N ALA A 20 4.90 6.58 14.02
CA ALA A 20 4.55 5.45 14.87
C ALA A 20 5.21 4.15 14.41
N VAL A 21 5.24 3.88 13.10
CA VAL A 21 5.94 2.72 12.53
C VAL A 21 7.44 2.79 12.84
N ALA A 22 8.08 3.95 12.63
CA ALA A 22 9.52 4.13 12.88
C ALA A 22 9.91 4.02 14.37
N GLN A 23 9.02 4.45 15.27
CA GLN A 23 9.22 4.31 16.71
C GLN A 23 9.00 2.87 17.18
N LEU A 24 7.96 2.21 16.66
CA LEU A 24 7.67 0.81 16.98
C LEU A 24 8.76 -0.12 16.45
N SER A 25 9.33 0.13 15.27
CA SER A 25 10.37 -0.73 14.71
C SER A 25 11.63 -0.81 15.57
N GLN A 26 11.88 0.19 16.43
CA GLN A 26 12.98 0.20 17.40
C GLN A 26 12.66 -0.56 18.70
N ARG A 27 11.38 -0.82 19.00
CA ARG A 27 10.94 -1.47 20.25
C ARG A 27 10.41 -2.89 20.03
N ASP A 28 9.58 -3.07 19.01
CA ASP A 28 8.93 -4.32 18.64
C ASP A 28 8.69 -4.34 17.13
N THR A 29 9.51 -5.14 16.44
CA THR A 29 9.45 -5.28 14.98
C THR A 29 8.16 -5.94 14.51
N LEU A 30 7.54 -6.82 15.32
CA LEU A 30 6.27 -7.47 14.96
C LEU A 30 5.13 -6.46 15.00
N LEU A 31 5.03 -5.64 16.06
CA LEU A 31 4.02 -4.59 16.13
C LEU A 31 4.21 -3.52 15.04
N ALA A 32 5.46 -3.18 14.71
CA ALA A 32 5.75 -2.29 13.59
C ALA A 32 5.28 -2.89 12.25
N ALA A 33 5.51 -4.19 12.03
CA ALA A 33 5.06 -4.90 10.83
C ALA A 33 3.53 -4.99 10.76
N VAL A 34 2.85 -5.28 11.88
CA VAL A 34 1.38 -5.26 11.96
C VAL A 34 0.86 -3.88 11.58
N LEU A 35 1.38 -2.81 12.19
CA LEU A 35 0.95 -1.45 11.89
C LEU A 35 1.22 -1.06 10.42
N ALA A 36 2.39 -1.41 9.89
CA ALA A 36 2.75 -1.14 8.50
C ALA A 36 1.91 -1.95 7.48
N SER A 37 1.37 -3.10 7.89
CA SER A 37 0.52 -3.96 7.04
C SER A 37 -0.93 -3.48 6.93
N ILE A 38 -1.37 -2.56 7.80
CA ILE A 38 -2.73 -2.03 7.75
C ILE A 38 -2.89 -1.20 6.46
N PRO A 39 -3.93 -1.44 5.64
CA PRO A 39 -4.17 -0.69 4.39
C PRO A 39 -4.76 0.70 4.68
N LEU A 40 -4.07 1.51 5.49
CA LEU A 40 -4.55 2.81 5.98
C LEU A 40 -4.86 3.76 4.83
N VAL A 41 -4.02 3.80 3.79
CA VAL A 41 -4.25 4.62 2.60
C VAL A 41 -5.57 4.23 1.92
N SER A 42 -5.82 2.94 1.74
CA SER A 42 -7.05 2.43 1.13
C SER A 42 -8.29 2.71 1.98
N VAL A 43 -8.19 2.53 3.30
CA VAL A 43 -9.29 2.82 4.24
C VAL A 43 -9.64 4.31 4.18
N LEU A 44 -8.64 5.19 4.26
CA LEU A 44 -8.85 6.63 4.14
C LEU A 44 -9.44 6.98 2.77
N ALA A 45 -8.90 6.44 1.68
CA ALA A 45 -9.47 6.67 0.34
C ALA A 45 -10.96 6.30 0.25
N MET A 46 -11.36 5.14 0.78
CA MET A 46 -12.78 4.72 0.81
C MET A 46 -13.65 5.62 1.70
N MET A 47 -13.14 6.08 2.85
CA MET A 47 -13.86 7.04 3.69
C MET A 47 -14.10 8.36 2.95
N TRP A 48 -13.11 8.80 2.15
CA TRP A 48 -13.22 9.99 1.32
C TRP A 48 -14.21 9.81 0.18
N MET A 49 -14.13 8.69 -0.56
CA MET A 49 -15.11 8.34 -1.59
C MET A 49 -16.54 8.38 -1.04
N ASN A 50 -16.78 7.77 0.12
CA ASN A 50 -18.09 7.81 0.77
C ASN A 50 -18.50 9.24 1.16
N HIS A 51 -17.57 10.07 1.66
CA HIS A 51 -17.87 11.47 1.99
C HIS A 51 -18.20 12.32 0.76
N GLU A 52 -17.54 12.06 -0.36
CA GLU A 52 -17.72 12.74 -1.64
C GLU A 52 -18.94 12.24 -2.44
N GLY A 53 -19.66 11.24 -1.91
CA GLY A 53 -20.91 10.73 -2.47
C GLY A 53 -20.75 9.59 -3.47
N ALA A 54 -19.63 8.87 -3.45
CA ALA A 54 -19.45 7.66 -4.24
C ALA A 54 -20.55 6.62 -3.90
N THR A 55 -21.01 5.94 -4.94
CA THR A 55 -21.97 4.85 -4.86
C THR A 55 -21.36 3.64 -4.14
N SER A 56 -22.23 2.76 -3.61
CA SER A 56 -21.78 1.52 -2.99
C SER A 56 -21.00 0.64 -3.97
N ASP A 57 -21.38 0.61 -5.24
CA ASP A 57 -20.71 -0.18 -6.27
C ASP A 57 -19.29 0.32 -6.55
N GLU A 58 -19.07 1.64 -6.58
CA GLU A 58 -17.72 2.23 -6.73
C GLU A 58 -16.81 1.85 -5.57
N ILE A 59 -17.29 1.91 -4.32
CA ILE A 59 -16.50 1.52 -3.14
C ILE A 59 -16.23 0.01 -3.14
N ILE A 60 -17.22 -0.82 -3.51
CA ILE A 60 -17.06 -2.27 -3.63
C ILE A 60 -16.00 -2.62 -4.69
N ASN A 61 -16.06 -2.00 -5.86
CA ASN A 61 -15.11 -2.27 -6.95
C ASN A 61 -13.70 -1.81 -6.55
N PHE A 62 -13.55 -0.60 -5.99
CA PHE A 62 -12.25 -0.13 -5.50
C PHE A 62 -11.67 -1.06 -4.43
N SER A 63 -12.49 -1.54 -3.50
CA SER A 63 -12.06 -2.50 -2.47
C SER A 63 -11.60 -3.83 -3.09
N LYS A 64 -12.32 -4.36 -4.08
CA LYS A 64 -11.94 -5.58 -4.81
C LYS A 64 -10.64 -5.40 -5.59
N ASP A 65 -10.46 -4.26 -6.25
CA ASP A 65 -9.24 -3.95 -6.99
C ASP A 65 -8.03 -3.92 -6.06
N ILE A 66 -8.16 -3.31 -4.88
CA ILE A 66 -7.09 -3.29 -3.87
C ILE A 66 -6.65 -4.71 -3.48
N VAL A 67 -7.57 -5.67 -3.34
CA VAL A 67 -7.23 -7.06 -3.00
C VAL A 67 -6.29 -7.67 -4.05
N TRP A 68 -6.59 -7.49 -5.33
CA TRP A 68 -5.75 -7.98 -6.43
C TRP A 68 -4.41 -7.25 -6.50
N LEU A 69 -4.42 -5.94 -6.29
CA LEU A 69 -3.25 -5.08 -6.38
C LEU A 69 -2.31 -5.17 -5.17
N ILE A 70 -2.79 -5.66 -4.02
CA ILE A 70 -1.94 -6.02 -2.88
C ILE A 70 -1.01 -7.19 -3.25
N LEU A 71 -1.46 -8.18 -4.04
CA LEU A 71 -0.64 -9.34 -4.37
C LEU A 71 0.70 -8.98 -5.06
N PRO A 72 0.74 -8.14 -6.12
CA PRO A 72 1.99 -7.57 -6.63
C PRO A 72 2.84 -6.86 -5.59
N SER A 73 2.24 -6.10 -4.67
CA SER A 73 2.98 -5.35 -3.66
C SER A 73 3.76 -6.25 -2.70
N LEU A 74 3.28 -7.48 -2.46
CA LEU A 74 3.95 -8.49 -1.64
C LEU A 74 5.31 -8.91 -2.21
N LEU A 75 5.55 -8.76 -3.52
CA LEU A 75 6.82 -9.11 -4.14
C LEU A 75 8.00 -8.34 -3.55
N LEU A 76 7.80 -7.08 -3.13
CA LEU A 76 8.83 -6.30 -2.45
C LEU A 76 9.30 -7.01 -1.17
N PHE A 77 8.35 -7.50 -0.38
CA PHE A 77 8.59 -8.18 0.91
C PHE A 77 9.12 -9.61 0.75
N ILE A 78 9.24 -10.12 -0.48
CA ILE A 78 9.84 -11.42 -0.80
C ILE A 78 11.21 -11.21 -1.45
N VAL A 79 11.26 -10.43 -2.53
CA VAL A 79 12.48 -10.28 -3.35
C VAL A 79 13.56 -9.50 -2.62
N MET A 80 13.20 -8.40 -1.95
CA MET A 80 14.19 -7.59 -1.23
C MET A 80 14.91 -8.37 -0.12
N PRO A 81 14.22 -9.04 0.83
CA PRO A 81 14.93 -9.81 1.86
C PRO A 81 15.74 -10.95 1.26
N GLU A 82 15.30 -11.59 0.17
CA GLU A 82 16.09 -12.63 -0.49
C GLU A 82 17.37 -12.10 -1.15
N LEU A 83 17.32 -10.92 -1.79
CA LEU A 83 18.52 -10.29 -2.32
C LEU A 83 19.51 -9.90 -1.21
N ILE A 84 19.01 -9.39 -0.08
CA ILE A 84 19.83 -9.09 1.09
C ILE A 84 20.48 -10.36 1.65
N GLN A 85 19.73 -11.45 1.79
CA GLN A 85 20.27 -12.76 2.22
C GLN A 85 21.36 -13.29 1.28
N ARG A 86 21.29 -12.94 -0.01
CA ARG A 86 22.31 -13.26 -1.03
C ARG A 86 23.51 -12.30 -1.04
N GLY A 87 23.59 -11.38 -0.09
CA GLY A 87 24.72 -10.46 0.07
C GLY A 87 24.61 -9.14 -0.71
N TRP A 88 23.45 -8.82 -1.27
CA TRP A 88 23.24 -7.50 -1.89
C TRP A 88 23.15 -6.42 -0.82
N ASN A 89 23.68 -5.23 -1.13
CA ASN A 89 23.48 -4.04 -0.30
C ASN A 89 22.00 -3.59 -0.33
N PHE A 90 21.58 -2.82 0.68
CA PHE A 90 20.20 -2.38 0.87
C PHE A 90 19.58 -1.72 -0.38
N TYR A 91 20.23 -0.70 -0.96
CA TYR A 91 19.64 0.05 -2.08
C TYR A 91 19.50 -0.79 -3.36
N PRO A 92 20.50 -1.57 -3.81
CA PRO A 92 20.30 -2.53 -4.90
C PRO A 92 19.20 -3.56 -4.63
N ALA A 93 19.12 -4.10 -3.40
CA ALA A 93 18.08 -5.06 -3.04
C ALA A 93 16.67 -4.43 -3.05
N LEU A 94 16.54 -3.21 -2.53
CA LEU A 94 15.32 -2.41 -2.62
C LEU A 94 14.92 -2.17 -4.08
N GLY A 95 15.88 -1.79 -4.93
CA GLY A 95 15.67 -1.61 -6.36
C GLY A 95 15.17 -2.89 -7.05
N GLY A 96 15.74 -4.05 -6.70
CA GLY A 96 15.28 -5.35 -7.19
C GLY A 96 13.87 -5.69 -6.76
N GLY A 97 13.53 -5.48 -5.47
CA GLY A 97 12.19 -5.69 -4.96
C GLY A 97 11.14 -4.76 -5.59
N LEU A 98 11.45 -3.47 -5.73
CA LEU A 98 10.58 -2.51 -6.41
C LEU A 98 10.36 -2.87 -7.88
N SER A 99 11.43 -3.28 -8.58
CA SER A 99 11.33 -3.73 -9.98
C SER A 99 10.42 -4.94 -10.11
N ALA A 100 10.55 -5.92 -9.20
CA ALA A 100 9.68 -7.09 -9.16
C ALA A 100 8.21 -6.69 -8.93
N THR A 101 7.94 -5.78 -7.98
CA THR A 101 6.59 -5.25 -7.74
C THR A 101 6.00 -4.57 -8.97
N ILE A 102 6.77 -3.72 -9.67
CA ILE A 102 6.32 -3.05 -10.90
C ILE A 102 5.96 -4.08 -11.98
N ILE A 103 6.83 -5.07 -12.21
CA ILE A 103 6.56 -6.16 -13.16
C ILE A 103 5.31 -6.93 -12.74
N GLY A 104 5.17 -7.24 -11.46
CA GLY A 104 3.99 -7.90 -10.89
C GLY A 104 2.71 -7.12 -11.13
N TYR A 105 2.72 -5.79 -11.03
CA TYR A 105 1.58 -4.95 -11.34
C TYR A 105 1.17 -5.06 -12.81
N PHE A 106 2.13 -4.97 -13.74
CA PHE A 106 1.83 -5.13 -15.17
C PHE A 106 1.23 -6.50 -15.48
N VAL A 107 1.78 -7.56 -14.89
CA VAL A 107 1.24 -8.93 -15.05
C VAL A 107 -0.18 -9.04 -14.46
N MET A 108 -0.40 -8.54 -13.25
CA MET A 108 -1.70 -8.61 -12.59
C MET A 108 -2.77 -7.82 -13.35
N LEU A 109 -2.46 -6.61 -13.80
CA LEU A 109 -3.39 -5.79 -14.59
C LEU A 109 -3.78 -6.49 -15.90
N GLU A 110 -2.82 -7.13 -16.59
CA GLU A 110 -3.11 -7.90 -17.80
C GLU A 110 -3.98 -9.13 -17.50
N ILE A 111 -3.77 -9.79 -16.35
CA ILE A 111 -4.63 -10.89 -15.89
C ILE A 111 -6.05 -10.36 -15.63
N MET A 112 -6.19 -9.31 -14.83
CA MET A 112 -7.50 -8.72 -14.50
C MET A 112 -8.26 -8.30 -15.75
N ARG A 113 -7.57 -7.72 -16.75
CA ARG A 113 -8.14 -7.33 -18.04
C ARG A 113 -8.64 -8.54 -18.85
N ARG A 114 -7.91 -9.67 -18.82
CA ARG A 114 -8.29 -10.90 -19.56
C ARG A 114 -9.49 -11.61 -18.96
N PHE A 115 -9.68 -11.51 -17.64
CA PHE A 115 -10.75 -12.16 -16.91
C PHE A 115 -11.91 -11.22 -16.55
N GLU A 116 -12.00 -10.05 -17.21
CA GLU A 116 -13.05 -9.03 -17.01
C GLU A 116 -13.24 -8.61 -15.54
N TYR A 117 -12.17 -8.65 -14.74
CA TYR A 117 -12.21 -8.16 -13.36
C TYR A 117 -12.19 -6.63 -13.27
N VAL A 118 -11.74 -5.95 -14.32
CA VAL A 118 -11.80 -4.50 -14.44
C VAL A 118 -13.10 -4.15 -15.18
N SER A 119 -14.08 -3.62 -14.43
CA SER A 119 -15.35 -3.11 -14.95
C SER A 119 -15.23 -1.66 -15.40
#